data_AF-A0A2V6B7A6-F1
#
_entry.id   AF-A0A2V6B7A6-F1
#
_cell.length_a   1.000
_cell.length_b   1.000
_cell.length_c   1.000
_cell.angle_alpha   90.00
_cell.angle_beta   90.00
_cell.angle_gamma   90.00
#
_symmetry.space_group_name_H-M   'P 1'
#
loop_
_entity.id
_entity.type
_entity.pdbx_description
1 polymer ?
#
loop_
_entity_poly.entity_id
_entity_poly.type
_entity_poly.pdbx_seq_one_letter_code
_entity_poly.pdbx_strand_id
1 'polypeptide(L)'
;MRTSIDARANLDLIEQNYRRWQENPESVDSGWAAFFEGFELGNLPQRDGAPKASGEAEAREAALQTRVDGLIYAYCSLGHTVARVDPLAEKRPQNPLLSLRELGFSESDLDLRVSSKFFLDNRPMTLREMLAG
;
A
#
# COMPACT_ATOMS: atom_id res chain seq x y z
N MET A 1 6.45 10.74 24.60
CA MET A 1 5.05 11.19 24.77
C MET A 1 4.28 10.79 23.53
N ARG A 2 3.26 9.93 23.65
CA ARG A 2 2.34 9.60 22.54
C ARG A 2 1.16 10.56 22.61
N THR A 3 1.14 11.58 21.75
CA THR A 3 0.00 12.48 21.62
C THR A 3 -0.98 11.86 20.63
N SER A 4 -1.73 10.85 21.08
CA SER A 4 -2.88 10.38 20.31
C SER A 4 -4.02 11.37 20.57
N ILE A 5 -4.17 12.35 19.69
CA ILE A 5 -5.32 13.26 19.71
C ILE A 5 -6.48 12.45 19.10
N ASP A 6 -7.47 12.10 19.91
CA ASP A 6 -8.75 11.59 19.41
C ASP A 6 -9.39 12.67 18.53
N ALA A 7 -9.19 12.60 17.22
CA ALA A 7 -9.68 13.59 16.25
C ALA A 7 -11.21 13.81 16.35
N ARG A 8 -11.95 12.80 16.82
CA ARG A 8 -13.39 12.89 17.05
C ARG A 8 -13.78 13.78 18.23
N ALA A 9 -12.96 13.84 19.29
CA ALA A 9 -13.27 14.62 20.49
C ALA A 9 -13.10 16.13 20.29
N ASN A 10 -12.28 16.53 19.31
CA ASN A 10 -11.99 17.94 19.01
C ASN A 10 -12.62 18.42 17.70
N LEU A 11 -13.48 17.62 17.07
CA LEU A 11 -14.04 17.94 15.75
C LEU A 11 -14.81 19.26 15.77
N ASP A 12 -15.65 19.46 16.79
CA ASP A 12 -16.44 20.69 16.95
C ASP A 12 -15.57 21.93 17.13
N LEU A 13 -14.42 21.79 17.80
CA LEU A 13 -13.48 22.89 18.02
C LEU A 13 -12.71 23.23 16.75
N ILE A 14 -12.27 22.21 16.01
CA ILE A 14 -11.62 22.39 14.70
C ILE A 14 -12.59 23.08 13.73
N GLU A 15 -13.84 22.64 13.68
CA GLU A 15 -14.86 23.21 12.79
C GLU A 15 -15.18 24.67 13.15
N GLN A 16 -15.33 25.00 14.44
CA GLN A 16 -15.55 26.37 14.88
C GLN A 16 -14.39 27.31 14.54
N ASN A 17 -13.15 26.88 14.79
CA ASN A 17 -11.97 27.68 14.46
C ASN A 17 -11.81 27.84 12.95
N TYR A 18 -12.13 26.81 12.17
CA TYR A 18 -12.09 26.88 10.71
C TYR A 18 -13.10 27.91 10.17
N ARG A 19 -14.35 27.93 10.67
CA ARG A 19 -15.33 28.96 10.27
C ARG A 19 -14.87 30.37 10.60
N ARG A 20 -14.31 30.58 11.80
CA ARG A 20 -13.75 31.89 12.20
C ARG A 20 -12.62 32.32 11.28
N TRP A 21 -11.71 31.40 10.98
CA TRP A 21 -10.61 31.64 10.05
C TRP A 21 -11.08 31.98 8.63
N GLN A 22 -12.13 31.32 8.13
CA GLN A 22 -12.74 31.63 6.82
C GLN A 22 -13.33 33.05 6.76
N GLU A 23 -13.90 33.55 7.86
CA GLU A 23 -14.43 34.92 7.96
C GLU A 23 -13.30 35.96 8.08
N ASN A 24 -12.31 35.68 8.93
CA ASN A 24 -11.13 36.50 9.13
C ASN A 24 -9.93 35.65 9.59
N PRO A 25 -8.85 35.52 8.79
CA PRO A 25 -7.68 34.74 9.16
C PRO A 25 -6.97 35.19 10.46
N GLU A 26 -7.10 36.46 10.85
CA GLU A 26 -6.53 37.01 12.09
C GLU A 26 -7.39 36.72 13.34
N SER A 27 -8.57 36.10 13.17
CA SER A 27 -9.48 35.80 14.28
C SER A 27 -9.10 34.55 15.09
N VAL A 28 -8.14 33.77 14.60
CA VAL A 28 -7.58 32.58 15.26
C VAL A 28 -6.09 32.78 15.53
N ASP A 29 -5.50 31.98 16.41
CA ASP A 29 -4.06 32.08 16.65
C ASP A 29 -3.24 31.68 15.41
N SER A 30 -1.97 32.10 15.38
CA SER A 30 -1.07 31.88 14.26
C SER A 30 -0.85 30.40 13.92
N GLY A 31 -0.95 29.50 14.90
CA GLY A 31 -0.85 28.06 14.67
C GLY A 31 -2.06 27.51 13.94
N TRP A 32 -3.27 27.90 14.35
CA TRP A 32 -4.50 27.57 13.62
C TRP A 32 -4.54 28.20 12.24
N ALA A 33 -4.14 29.47 12.11
CA ALA A 33 -4.10 30.15 10.82
C ALA A 33 -3.17 29.44 9.82
N ALA A 34 -1.94 29.11 10.25
CA ALA A 34 -0.99 28.38 9.42
C ALA A 34 -1.47 26.96 9.08
N PHE A 35 -2.12 26.28 10.02
CA PHE A 35 -2.70 24.95 9.78
C PHE A 35 -3.80 24.99 8.71
N PHE A 36 -4.76 25.92 8.82
CA PHE A 36 -5.86 26.02 7.86
C PHE A 36 -5.40 26.54 6.49
N GLU A 37 -4.44 27.46 6.46
CA GLU A 37 -3.82 27.91 5.21
C GLU A 37 -3.14 26.74 4.47
N GLY A 38 -2.36 25.92 5.18
CA GLY A 38 -1.75 24.72 4.61
C GLY A 38 -2.78 23.66 4.17
N PHE A 39 -3.86 23.50 4.93
CA PHE A 39 -4.95 22.59 4.60
C PHE A 39 -5.72 23.02 3.35
N GLU A 40 -6.08 24.31 3.23
CA GLU A 40 -6.72 24.87 2.03
C GLU A 40 -5.78 24.79 0.82
N LEU A 41 -4.50 25.09 0.99
CA LEU A 41 -3.51 24.95 -0.08
C LEU A 41 -3.43 23.51 -0.60
N GLY A 42 -3.57 22.52 0.29
CA GLY A 42 -3.65 21.10 -0.06
C GLY A 42 -5.01 20.66 -0.63
N ASN A 43 -6.10 21.38 -0.34
CA ASN A 43 -7.46 21.08 -0.80
C ASN A 43 -7.89 21.85 -2.05
N LEU A 44 -7.12 22.84 -2.50
CA LEU A 44 -7.35 23.48 -3.78
C LEU A 44 -7.42 22.39 -4.87
N PRO A 45 -8.47 22.36 -5.71
CA PRO A 45 -8.45 21.52 -6.89
C PRO A 45 -7.23 21.94 -7.70
N GLN A 46 -6.26 21.03 -7.73
CA GLN A 46 -4.93 21.18 -8.29
C GLN A 46 -5.00 21.99 -9.59
N ARG A 47 -4.66 23.28 -9.49
CA ARG A 47 -4.50 24.15 -10.66
C ARG A 47 -3.27 23.65 -11.41
N ASP A 48 -3.54 22.92 -12.48
CA ASP A 48 -2.71 22.66 -13.65
C ASP A 48 -1.19 22.75 -13.44
N GLY A 49 -0.56 21.60 -13.16
CA GLY A 49 0.90 21.50 -13.24
C GLY A 49 1.54 20.22 -12.70
N ALA A 50 0.88 19.48 -11.81
CA ALA A 50 1.37 18.18 -11.32
C ALA A 50 0.41 17.07 -11.78
N PRO A 51 0.91 15.94 -12.31
CA PRO A 51 0.06 14.94 -12.93
C PRO A 51 -0.85 14.27 -11.89
N LYS A 52 -2.17 14.41 -12.08
CA LYS A 52 -3.22 13.60 -11.43
C LYS A 52 -3.13 12.13 -11.89
N ALA A 53 -2.10 11.42 -11.48
CA ALA A 53 -1.91 9.99 -11.76
C ALA A 53 -1.84 9.13 -10.50
N SER A 54 -2.06 9.68 -9.29
CA SER A 54 -1.68 9.00 -8.04
C SER A 54 -2.74 8.07 -7.45
N GLY A 55 -4.03 8.44 -7.40
CA GLY A 55 -5.01 7.60 -6.68
C GLY A 55 -5.23 6.20 -7.26
N GLU A 56 -5.32 6.08 -8.59
CA GLU A 56 -5.44 4.76 -9.24
C GLU A 56 -4.13 3.97 -9.22
N ALA A 57 -2.98 4.64 -9.36
CA ALA A 57 -1.68 3.99 -9.32
C ALA A 57 -1.38 3.45 -7.92
N GLU A 58 -1.64 4.25 -6.87
CA GLU A 58 -1.51 3.86 -5.47
C GLU A 58 -2.44 2.69 -5.13
N ALA A 59 -3.70 2.72 -5.59
CA ALA A 59 -4.63 1.62 -5.40
C ALA A 59 -4.16 0.32 -6.09
N ARG A 60 -3.61 0.42 -7.32
CA ARG A 60 -3.03 -0.72 -8.05
C ARG A 60 -1.79 -1.27 -7.35
N GLU A 61 -0.94 -0.40 -6.81
CA GLU A 61 0.26 -0.79 -6.07
C GLU A 61 -0.11 -1.48 -4.74
N ALA A 62 -1.09 -0.96 -4.00
CA ALA A 62 -1.60 -1.59 -2.79
C ALA A 62 -2.23 -2.96 -3.07
N ALA A 63 -2.99 -3.08 -4.16
CA ALA A 63 -3.57 -4.35 -4.61
C ALA A 63 -2.49 -5.36 -5.04
N LEU A 64 -1.43 -4.90 -5.72
CA LEU A 64 -0.27 -5.73 -6.04
C LEU A 64 0.39 -6.25 -4.75
N GLN A 65 0.64 -5.39 -3.77
CA GLN A 65 1.28 -5.81 -2.52
C GLN A 65 0.45 -6.80 -1.72
N THR A 66 -0.86 -6.64 -1.70
CA THR A 66 -1.75 -7.61 -1.03
C THR A 66 -1.64 -8.99 -1.68
N ARG A 67 -1.56 -9.06 -3.02
CA ARG A 67 -1.35 -10.33 -3.74
C ARG A 67 0.03 -10.93 -3.48
N VAL A 68 1.08 -10.10 -3.40
CA VAL A 68 2.46 -10.55 -3.09
C VAL A 68 2.55 -11.14 -1.69
N ASP A 69 1.95 -10.51 -0.68
CA ASP A 69 1.92 -11.06 0.68
C ASP A 69 1.11 -12.36 0.74
N GLY A 70 -0.02 -12.44 0.00
CA GLY A 70 -0.81 -13.66 -0.15
C GLY A 70 -0.03 -14.80 -0.81
N LEU A 71 0.78 -14.50 -1.83
CA LEU A 71 1.70 -15.44 -2.48
C LEU A 71 2.67 -16.05 -1.47
N ILE A 72 3.35 -15.21 -0.69
CA ILE A 72 4.33 -15.67 0.31
C ILE A 72 3.64 -16.57 1.34
N TYR A 73 2.49 -16.15 1.86
CA TYR A 73 1.72 -16.94 2.81
C TYR A 73 1.28 -18.30 2.23
N ALA A 74 0.83 -18.33 0.97
CA ALA A 74 0.44 -19.55 0.29
C ALA A 74 1.63 -20.52 0.14
N TYR A 75 2.81 -20.03 -0.23
CA TYR A 75 4.01 -20.85 -0.31
C TYR A 75 4.50 -21.33 1.06
N CYS A 76 4.41 -20.52 2.11
CA CYS A 76 4.70 -20.99 3.47
C CYS A 76 3.75 -22.10 3.91
N SER A 77 2.47 -21.99 3.56
CA SER A 77 1.43 -22.93 3.99
C SER A 77 1.41 -24.22 3.16
N LEU A 78 1.54 -24.11 1.84
CA LEU A 78 1.33 -25.20 0.88
C LEU A 78 2.59 -25.58 0.11
N GLY A 79 3.71 -24.84 0.24
CA GLY A 79 4.93 -25.07 -0.54
C GLY A 79 5.50 -26.48 -0.38
N HIS A 80 5.30 -27.10 0.78
CA HIS A 80 5.68 -28.49 1.03
C HIS A 80 4.98 -29.48 0.06
N THR A 81 3.78 -29.17 -0.43
CA THR A 81 3.03 -30.01 -1.38
C THR A 81 3.64 -30.03 -2.78
N VAL A 82 4.44 -29.02 -3.12
CA VAL A 82 5.18 -28.93 -4.39
C VAL A 82 6.68 -29.10 -4.20
N ALA A 83 7.14 -29.43 -3.00
CA ALA A 83 8.56 -29.63 -2.73
C ALA A 83 9.04 -30.94 -3.39
N ARG A 84 10.24 -30.92 -3.96
CA ARG A 84 10.88 -32.13 -4.52
C ARG A 84 11.57 -32.88 -3.40
N VAL A 85 10.78 -33.59 -2.59
CA VAL A 85 11.27 -34.40 -1.47
C VAL A 85 11.59 -35.84 -1.87
N ASP A 86 10.94 -36.35 -2.92
CA ASP A 86 11.19 -37.70 -3.44
C ASP A 86 12.33 -37.65 -4.47
N PRO A 87 13.49 -38.28 -4.19
CA PRO A 87 14.63 -38.30 -5.11
C PRO A 87 14.39 -39.17 -6.35
N LEU A 88 13.44 -40.11 -6.30
CA LEU A 88 13.08 -40.98 -7.43
C LEU A 88 12.07 -40.33 -8.36
N ALA A 89 11.36 -39.30 -7.90
CA ALA A 89 10.40 -38.59 -8.72
C ALA A 89 11.09 -37.84 -9.87
N GLU A 90 10.63 -38.13 -11.10
CA GLU A 90 11.10 -37.48 -12.33
C GLU A 90 10.67 -36.01 -12.39
N LYS A 91 9.50 -35.68 -11.84
CA LYS A 91 8.88 -34.36 -11.91
C LYS A 91 8.48 -33.88 -10.53
N ARG A 92 8.55 -32.55 -10.35
CA ARG A 92 8.03 -31.88 -9.16
C ARG A 92 6.49 -32.04 -9.12
N PRO A 93 5.90 -32.39 -7.97
CA PRO A 93 4.45 -32.36 -7.80
C PRO A 93 3.90 -30.96 -8.07
N GLN A 94 2.70 -30.89 -8.62
CA GLN A 94 2.00 -29.63 -8.87
C GLN A 94 0.84 -29.47 -7.89
N ASN A 95 0.61 -28.24 -7.44
CA ASN A 95 -0.55 -27.87 -6.66
C ASN A 95 -1.28 -26.74 -7.38
N PRO A 96 -2.53 -26.94 -7.85
CA PRO A 96 -3.29 -25.91 -8.55
C PRO A 96 -3.42 -24.60 -7.75
N LEU A 97 -3.51 -24.68 -6.42
CA LEU A 97 -3.63 -23.53 -5.51
C LEU A 97 -2.36 -22.66 -5.46
N LEU A 98 -1.22 -23.19 -5.94
CA LEU A 98 0.04 -22.45 -6.08
C LEU A 98 0.33 -22.02 -7.52
N SER A 99 -0.64 -22.16 -8.43
CA SER A 99 -0.52 -21.62 -9.78
C SER A 99 -0.63 -20.10 -9.79
N LEU A 100 0.05 -19.44 -10.74
CA LEU A 100 0.00 -17.97 -10.87
C LEU A 100 -1.43 -17.44 -10.91
N ARG A 101 -2.30 -18.12 -11.66
CA ARG A 101 -3.70 -17.74 -11.84
C ARG A 101 -4.47 -17.74 -10.53
N GLU A 102 -4.37 -18.81 -9.73
CA GLU A 102 -5.07 -18.92 -8.45
C GLU A 102 -4.53 -17.91 -7.42
N LEU A 103 -3.27 -17.52 -7.56
CA LEU A 103 -2.63 -16.48 -6.76
C LEU A 103 -2.93 -15.06 -7.27
N GLY A 104 -3.74 -14.93 -8.33
CA GLY A 104 -4.16 -13.64 -8.89
C GLY A 104 -3.09 -12.94 -9.72
N PHE A 105 -2.12 -13.68 -10.26
CA PHE A 105 -1.07 -13.18 -11.15
C PHE A 105 -1.23 -13.69 -12.58
N SER A 106 -0.71 -12.91 -13.51
CA SER A 106 -0.59 -13.22 -14.92
C SER A 106 0.88 -13.19 -15.35
N GLU A 107 1.17 -13.70 -16.55
CA GLU A 107 2.54 -13.66 -17.12
C GLU A 107 3.07 -12.22 -17.24
N SER A 108 2.22 -11.23 -17.52
CA SER A 108 2.61 -9.82 -17.58
C SER A 108 3.04 -9.24 -16.24
N ASP A 109 2.67 -9.87 -15.12
CA ASP A 109 3.04 -9.40 -13.79
C ASP A 109 4.47 -9.86 -13.40
N LEU A 110 5.05 -10.83 -14.10
CA LEU A 110 6.33 -11.45 -13.72
C LEU A 110 7.51 -10.49 -13.71
N ASP A 111 7.47 -9.47 -14.56
CA ASP A 111 8.54 -8.48 -14.69
C ASP A 111 8.28 -7.23 -13.82
N LEU A 112 7.17 -7.20 -13.06
CA LEU A 112 6.90 -6.14 -12.09
C LEU A 112 7.88 -6.21 -10.92
N ARG A 113 8.31 -5.04 -10.46
CA ARG A 113 9.11 -4.93 -9.24
C ARG A 113 8.23 -5.01 -8.00
N VAL A 114 8.58 -5.94 -7.13
CA VAL A 114 7.88 -6.23 -5.88
C VAL A 114 8.90 -6.33 -4.73
N SER A 115 8.40 -6.19 -3.51
CA SER A 115 9.15 -6.44 -2.28
C SER A 115 8.16 -6.85 -1.21
N SER A 116 8.57 -7.66 -0.23
CA SER A 116 7.73 -7.94 0.92
C SER A 116 8.56 -7.96 2.19
N LYS A 117 7.99 -7.43 3.27
CA LYS A 117 8.61 -7.44 4.60
C LYS A 117 8.83 -8.86 5.13
N PHE A 118 8.13 -9.83 4.57
CA PHE A 118 8.19 -11.24 4.98
C PHE A 118 9.15 -12.08 4.14
N PHE A 119 9.84 -11.49 3.16
CA PHE A 119 10.71 -12.22 2.24
C PHE A 119 12.01 -11.46 1.97
N LEU A 120 13.15 -12.15 2.13
CA LEU A 120 14.51 -11.65 1.84
C LEU A 120 14.74 -10.19 2.26
N ASP A 121 14.46 -9.88 3.53
CA ASP A 121 14.69 -8.56 4.15
C ASP A 121 14.08 -7.38 3.38
N ASN A 122 12.91 -7.58 2.75
CA ASN A 122 12.23 -6.56 1.95
C ASN A 122 13.06 -6.03 0.77
N ARG A 123 13.98 -6.86 0.25
CA ARG A 123 14.77 -6.51 -0.93
C ARG A 123 13.86 -6.40 -2.16
N PRO A 124 13.93 -5.31 -2.95
CA PRO A 124 13.20 -5.20 -4.20
C PRO A 124 13.77 -6.14 -5.27
N MET A 125 12.89 -6.87 -5.95
CA MET A 125 13.21 -7.79 -7.04
C MET A 125 12.02 -7.91 -8.00
N THR A 126 12.20 -8.59 -9.12
CA THR A 126 11.07 -8.94 -10.00
C THR A 126 10.23 -10.06 -9.36
N LEU A 127 8.94 -10.12 -9.68
CA LEU A 127 8.09 -11.22 -9.25
C LEU A 127 8.63 -12.59 -9.72
N ARG A 128 9.22 -12.63 -10.92
CA ARG A 128 9.92 -13.80 -11.47
C ARG A 128 11.05 -14.27 -10.56
N GLU A 129 11.90 -13.35 -10.09
CA GLU A 129 13.00 -13.67 -9.18
C GLU A 129 12.48 -14.15 -7.82
N MET A 130 11.40 -13.53 -7.31
CA MET A 130 10.78 -13.94 -6.05
C MET A 130 10.24 -15.38 -6.10
N LEU A 131 9.65 -15.79 -7.23
CA LEU A 131 9.13 -17.15 -7.43
C LEU A 131 10.22 -18.21 -7.66
N ALA A 132 11.42 -17.80 -8.07
CA ALA A 132 12.54 -18.69 -8.36
C ALA A 132 13.42 -18.98 -7.14
N GLY A 133 13.36 -18.13 -6.11
CA GLY A 133 14.08 -18.28 -4.83
C GLY A 133 13.55 -19.43 -3.99
#